data_AF-A0A1V5I8V9-F1
#
_entry.id   AF-A0A1V5I8V9-F1
#
_cell.length_a   1.000
_cell.length_b   1.000
_cell.length_c   1.000
_cell.angle_alpha   90.00
_cell.angle_beta   90.00
_cell.angle_gamma   90.00
#
_symmetry.space_group_name_H-M   'P 1'
#
loop_
_entity.id
_entity.type
_entity.pdbx_description
1 polymer ?
#
loop_
_entity_poly.entity_id
_entity_poly.type
_entity_poly.pdbx_seq_one_letter_code
_entity_poly.pdbx_strand_id
1 'polypeptide(L)'
;MRRRDDDYEDDYDLKRDGGARRPARRDDRAGGRKAPLLVRLIAWSGVLVFCFAAGYVGTSIALRMLNRQGILQREDVASNPGDAERIMKEEPKEIKLNAKKVSFTFYYPREGSLVSESAEFLSGIMEDDIRQVVTRILSSTGSGAAADVRLLNLFRSGDTLYLNFNAPFLGFLSAGGAKESALFITGVVQTMSENFSPIVQVRFLVDGKEQQGNAPVDLSVPWRLPRA
;
A
#
# COMPACT_ATOMS: atom_id res chain seq x y z
N MET A 1 -61.65 3.98 57.17
CA MET A 1 -62.45 4.94 57.95
C MET A 1 -61.63 5.42 59.14
N ARG A 2 -61.64 6.75 59.39
CA ARG A 2 -61.15 7.48 60.61
C ARG A 2 -59.62 7.47 60.80
N ARG A 3 -58.87 8.55 60.49
CA ARG A 3 -58.85 9.91 61.10
C ARG A 3 -59.00 9.89 62.63
N ARG A 4 -57.88 10.10 63.31
CA ARG A 4 -57.79 10.76 64.62
C ARG A 4 -56.72 11.83 64.52
N ASP A 5 -57.22 13.05 64.69
CA ASP A 5 -56.50 14.25 65.06
C ASP A 5 -55.85 14.04 66.43
N ASP A 6 -54.73 14.71 66.69
CA ASP A 6 -54.34 15.14 68.03
C ASP A 6 -53.59 16.46 67.87
N ASP A 7 -54.30 17.50 68.29
CA ASP A 7 -53.88 18.88 68.54
C ASP A 7 -52.72 18.92 69.55
N TYR A 8 -51.83 19.90 69.41
CA TYR A 8 -51.40 20.73 70.53
C TYR A 8 -50.98 22.11 70.01
N GLU A 9 -51.85 23.09 70.30
CA GLU A 9 -51.59 24.53 70.27
C GLU A 9 -50.78 24.96 71.51
N ASP A 10 -50.54 26.27 71.58
CA ASP A 10 -49.84 27.08 72.60
C ASP A 10 -48.35 27.33 72.23
N ASP A 11 -47.92 28.54 71.88
CA ASP A 11 -48.29 29.80 72.49
C ASP A 11 -48.21 30.98 71.50
N TYR A 12 -49.21 31.84 71.57
CA TYR A 12 -49.27 33.11 70.85
C TYR A 12 -48.56 34.19 71.66
N ASP A 13 -47.47 34.74 71.11
CA ASP A 13 -47.04 36.08 71.48
C ASP A 13 -46.95 36.96 70.23
N LEU A 14 -48.11 37.54 69.90
CA LEU A 14 -48.28 38.64 68.97
C LEU A 14 -47.61 39.89 69.54
N LYS A 15 -46.37 40.16 69.15
CA LYS A 15 -45.81 41.52 69.21
C LYS A 15 -45.59 42.08 67.82
N ARG A 16 -46.61 42.82 67.39
CA ARG A 16 -46.64 43.61 66.16
C ARG A 16 -45.80 44.90 66.34
N ASP A 17 -45.18 45.28 65.23
CA ASP A 17 -44.70 46.61 64.84
C ASP A 17 -43.29 47.06 65.23
N GLY A 18 -42.48 47.27 64.17
CA GLY A 18 -41.62 48.45 64.06
C GLY A 18 -40.12 48.21 64.00
N GLY A 19 -39.57 47.93 62.82
CA GLY A 19 -38.12 48.03 62.63
C GLY A 19 -37.58 47.44 61.34
N ALA A 20 -37.50 48.27 60.31
CA ALA A 20 -36.93 47.96 59.01
C ALA A 20 -35.60 47.21 59.08
N ARG A 21 -35.45 46.16 58.26
CA ARG A 21 -34.19 45.72 57.63
C ARG A 21 -34.50 44.71 56.52
N ARG A 22 -34.59 45.22 55.28
CA ARG A 22 -34.31 44.43 54.08
C ARG A 22 -32.79 44.26 53.98
N PRO A 23 -32.23 43.05 53.95
CA PRO A 23 -30.97 42.82 53.26
C PRO A 23 -31.26 42.58 51.78
N ALA A 24 -30.45 43.22 50.96
CA ALA A 24 -30.59 43.33 49.54
C ALA A 24 -30.72 41.97 48.84
N ARG A 25 -31.63 41.94 47.86
CA ARG A 25 -31.62 41.02 46.73
C ARG A 25 -30.20 41.00 46.15
N ARG A 26 -29.45 39.93 46.41
CA ARG A 26 -28.14 39.71 45.78
C ARG A 26 -28.43 39.36 44.33
N ASP A 27 -28.39 40.36 43.47
CA ASP A 27 -28.20 40.18 42.04
C ASP A 27 -26.81 39.58 41.85
N ASP A 28 -26.68 38.26 41.99
CA ASP A 28 -25.53 37.53 41.46
C ASP A 28 -25.70 37.40 39.94
N ARG A 29 -25.71 38.56 39.26
CA ARG A 29 -25.22 38.65 37.88
C ARG A 29 -23.72 38.45 37.96
N ALA A 30 -23.28 37.20 38.06
CA ALA A 30 -21.93 36.81 37.69
C ALA A 30 -21.79 36.89 36.16
N GLY A 31 -21.90 38.12 35.63
CA GLY A 31 -21.39 38.47 34.32
C GLY A 31 -19.87 38.43 34.40
N GLY A 32 -19.31 37.23 34.33
CA GLY A 32 -17.88 37.03 34.20
C GLY A 32 -17.38 37.89 33.05
N ARG A 33 -16.52 38.87 33.35
CA ARG A 33 -15.91 39.76 32.36
C ARG A 33 -15.34 38.90 31.25
N LYS A 34 -15.96 38.92 30.06
CA LYS A 34 -15.42 38.31 28.86
C LYS A 34 -13.99 38.81 28.71
N ALA A 35 -13.04 37.90 28.58
CA ALA A 35 -11.63 38.27 28.45
C ALA A 35 -11.48 39.33 27.33
N PRO A 36 -10.65 40.37 27.52
CA PRO A 36 -10.46 41.41 26.53
C PRO A 36 -10.12 40.78 25.17
N LEU A 37 -10.65 41.33 24.08
CA LEU A 37 -10.44 40.80 22.73
C LEU A 37 -8.95 40.58 22.41
N LEU A 38 -8.07 41.45 22.90
CA LEU A 38 -6.62 41.30 22.80
C LEU A 38 -6.07 40.05 23.49
N VAL A 39 -6.56 39.72 24.69
CA VAL A 39 -6.15 38.51 25.42
C VAL A 39 -6.64 37.26 24.69
N ARG A 40 -7.83 37.33 24.07
CA ARG A 40 -8.33 36.24 23.22
C ARG A 40 -7.47 36.08 21.96
N LEU A 41 -7.07 37.16 21.31
CA LEU A 41 -6.17 37.12 20.16
C LEU A 41 -4.79 36.54 20.51
N ILE A 42 -4.22 36.90 21.65
CA ILE A 42 -2.95 36.36 22.15
C ILE A 42 -3.08 34.87 22.48
N ALA A 43 -4.21 34.45 23.07
CA ALA A 43 -4.46 33.04 23.33
C ALA A 43 -4.60 32.23 22.03
N TRP A 44 -5.32 32.77 21.02
CA TRP A 44 -5.47 32.12 19.72
C TRP A 44 -4.15 32.07 18.92
N SER A 45 -3.33 33.13 18.98
CA SER A 45 -2.00 33.11 18.36
C SER A 45 -1.07 32.13 19.06
N GLY A 46 -1.13 32.03 20.39
CA GLY A 46 -0.41 31.02 21.16
C GLY A 46 -0.79 29.59 20.76
N VAL A 47 -2.09 29.31 20.58
CA VAL A 47 -2.56 28.00 20.09
C VAL A 47 -2.08 27.73 18.66
N LEU A 48 -2.13 28.73 17.75
CA LEU A 48 -1.63 28.60 16.39
C LEU A 48 -0.12 28.31 16.36
N VAL A 49 0.67 29.05 17.14
CA VAL A 49 2.12 28.85 17.25
C VAL A 49 2.44 27.50 17.88
N PHE A 50 1.69 27.08 18.90
CA PHE A 50 1.85 25.76 19.50
C PHE A 50 1.51 24.63 18.53
N CYS A 51 0.42 24.74 17.76
CA CYS A 51 0.08 23.80 16.70
C CYS A 51 1.13 23.78 15.58
N PHE A 52 1.70 24.93 15.21
CA PHE A 52 2.78 25.01 14.23
C PHE A 52 4.07 24.38 14.76
N ALA A 53 4.45 24.66 16.00
CA ALA A 53 5.62 24.07 16.63
C ALA A 53 5.45 22.56 16.82
N ALA A 54 4.30 22.11 17.31
CA ALA A 54 3.96 20.70 17.43
C ALA A 54 3.84 20.02 16.05
N GLY A 55 3.36 20.73 15.04
CA GLY A 55 3.30 20.27 13.65
C GLY A 55 4.68 20.15 13.00
N TYR A 56 5.58 21.09 13.25
CA TYR A 56 6.96 21.11 12.72
C TYR A 56 7.85 20.07 13.43
N VAL A 57 7.74 19.98 14.76
CA VAL A 57 8.37 18.92 15.56
C VAL A 57 7.75 17.56 15.21
N GLY A 58 6.43 17.50 15.06
CA GLY A 58 5.69 16.30 14.68
C GLY A 58 6.06 15.81 13.28
N THR A 59 6.21 16.70 12.30
CA THR A 59 6.71 16.34 10.96
C THR A 59 8.17 15.93 11.00
N SER A 60 9.03 16.59 11.77
CA SER A 60 10.43 16.14 11.91
C SER A 60 10.54 14.76 12.57
N ILE A 61 9.70 14.45 13.56
CA ILE A 61 9.64 13.12 14.19
C ILE A 61 9.03 12.08 13.24
N ALA A 62 7.94 12.42 12.54
CA ALA A 62 7.30 11.56 11.56
C ALA A 62 8.25 11.24 10.39
N LEU A 63 8.96 12.25 9.87
CA LEU A 63 10.01 12.06 8.84
C LEU A 63 11.15 11.19 9.36
N ARG A 64 11.58 11.38 10.62
CA ARG A 64 12.63 10.55 11.22
C ARG A 64 12.19 9.11 11.45
N MET A 65 10.92 8.89 11.77
CA MET A 65 10.33 7.56 11.97
C MET A 65 10.07 6.86 10.62
N LEU A 66 9.65 7.60 9.60
CA LEU A 66 9.42 7.11 8.24
C LEU A 66 10.74 6.85 7.49
N ASN A 67 11.79 7.61 7.81
CA ASN A 67 13.17 7.30 7.44
C ASN A 67 13.65 6.01 8.12
N ARG A 68 13.35 5.82 9.42
CA ARG A 68 13.67 4.59 10.16
C ARG A 68 12.92 3.35 9.65
N GLN A 69 11.78 3.54 8.98
CA GLN A 69 11.02 2.47 8.31
C GLN A 69 11.46 2.25 6.85
N GLY A 70 12.41 3.03 6.32
CA GLY A 70 12.98 2.84 4.97
C GLY A 70 12.02 3.14 3.81
N ILE A 71 10.93 3.87 4.06
CA ILE A 71 9.84 4.05 3.08
C ILE A 71 10.04 5.30 2.20
N LEU A 72 10.91 6.25 2.57
CA LEU A 72 10.95 7.56 1.90
C LEU A 72 12.30 8.06 1.38
N GLN A 73 13.44 7.50 1.75
CA GLN A 73 14.73 7.99 1.25
C GLN A 73 15.51 6.85 0.62
N ARG A 74 15.55 6.86 -0.70
CA ARG A 74 16.60 6.19 -1.45
C ARG A 74 17.86 7.00 -1.15
N GLU A 75 18.72 6.49 -0.27
CA GLU A 75 19.97 7.14 0.18
C GLU A 75 20.98 7.42 -0.96
N ASP A 76 20.62 7.05 -2.18
CA ASP A 76 21.44 7.08 -3.39
C ASP A 76 21.01 8.18 -4.39
N VAL A 77 20.11 9.09 -3.98
CA VAL A 77 19.69 10.24 -4.80
C VAL A 77 20.07 11.52 -4.09
N ALA A 78 21.12 12.17 -4.59
CA ALA A 78 21.58 13.46 -4.09
C ALA A 78 20.46 14.50 -4.19
N SER A 79 19.95 14.93 -3.04
CA SER A 79 18.93 15.98 -2.98
C SER A 79 19.55 17.37 -2.90
N ASN A 80 20.86 17.47 -2.64
CA ASN A 80 21.64 18.71 -2.70
C ASN A 80 23.07 18.45 -3.24
N PRO A 81 23.79 19.49 -3.70
CA PRO A 81 25.15 19.36 -4.26
C PRO A 81 26.21 18.82 -3.28
N GLY A 82 26.05 19.07 -1.98
CA GLY A 82 26.91 18.52 -0.92
C GLY A 82 26.63 17.04 -0.58
N ASP A 83 25.41 16.56 -0.81
CA ASP A 83 25.06 15.14 -0.70
C ASP A 83 25.67 14.34 -1.85
N ALA A 84 25.76 14.93 -3.06
CA ALA A 84 26.44 14.30 -4.20
C ALA A 84 27.93 14.05 -3.92
N GLU A 85 28.62 15.02 -3.30
CA GLU A 85 30.04 14.87 -2.97
C GLU A 85 30.28 13.84 -1.85
N ARG A 86 29.30 13.63 -0.96
CA ARG A 86 29.33 12.57 0.06
C ARG A 86 29.10 11.19 -0.55
N ILE A 87 28.11 11.04 -1.43
CA ILE A 87 27.81 9.78 -2.13
C ILE A 87 28.99 9.36 -3.04
N MET A 88 29.70 10.30 -3.66
CA MET A 88 30.88 10.01 -4.48
C MET A 88 32.15 9.67 -3.66
N LYS A 89 32.20 10.03 -2.38
CA LYS A 89 33.37 9.82 -1.49
C LYS A 89 33.21 8.62 -0.55
N GLU A 90 32.00 8.11 -0.34
CA GLU A 90 31.79 6.86 0.39
C GLU A 90 32.08 5.66 -0.53
N GLU A 91 32.95 4.73 -0.10
CA GLU A 91 33.07 3.42 -0.74
C GLU A 91 31.68 2.76 -0.81
N PRO A 92 31.36 2.01 -1.88
CA PRO A 92 30.02 1.50 -2.12
C PRO A 92 29.61 0.57 -0.98
N LYS A 93 28.91 1.12 0.01
CA LYS A 93 28.25 0.33 1.05
C LYS A 93 27.17 -0.48 0.36
N GLU A 94 27.20 -1.79 0.60
CA GLU A 94 26.16 -2.71 0.15
C GLU A 94 24.80 -2.10 0.47
N ILE A 95 24.03 -1.87 -0.59
CA ILE A 95 22.68 -1.34 -0.55
C ILE A 95 21.85 -2.32 0.30
N LYS A 96 21.72 -2.05 1.60
CA LYS A 96 20.77 -2.73 2.49
C LYS A 96 19.39 -2.14 2.25
N LEU A 97 18.89 -2.29 1.02
CA LEU A 97 17.46 -2.44 0.83
C LEU A 97 17.05 -3.57 1.77
N ASN A 98 16.02 -3.38 2.60
CA ASN A 98 15.28 -4.49 3.20
C ASN A 98 14.54 -5.25 2.07
N ALA A 99 15.28 -5.66 1.04
CA ALA A 99 14.84 -6.46 -0.07
C ALA A 99 14.55 -7.83 0.52
N LYS A 100 13.26 -8.09 0.74
CA LYS A 100 12.79 -9.38 1.20
C LYS A 100 13.16 -10.37 0.10
N LYS A 101 14.07 -11.31 0.41
CA LYS A 101 14.26 -12.46 -0.48
C LYS A 101 13.01 -13.31 -0.42
N VAL A 102 12.39 -13.53 -1.57
CA VAL A 102 11.22 -14.41 -1.72
C VAL A 102 11.61 -15.49 -2.70
N SER A 103 11.28 -16.73 -2.35
CA SER A 103 11.44 -17.86 -3.25
C SER A 103 10.17 -18.04 -4.08
N PHE A 104 10.33 -18.12 -5.40
CA PHE A 104 9.25 -18.44 -6.33
C PHE A 104 9.53 -19.78 -6.99
N THR A 105 8.49 -20.60 -7.13
CA THR A 105 8.55 -21.84 -7.91
C THR A 105 8.05 -21.56 -9.32
N PHE A 106 8.88 -21.79 -10.33
CA PHE A 106 8.52 -21.56 -11.72
C PHE A 106 8.64 -22.82 -12.56
N TYR A 107 7.78 -22.91 -13.57
CA TYR A 107 7.65 -24.07 -14.43
C TYR A 107 8.04 -23.72 -15.86
N TYR A 108 8.85 -24.56 -16.49
CA TYR A 108 9.29 -24.36 -17.86
C TYR A 108 9.39 -25.71 -18.62
N PRO A 109 9.24 -25.69 -19.95
CA PRO A 109 9.37 -26.89 -20.75
C PRO A 109 10.82 -27.37 -20.82
N ARG A 110 11.02 -28.67 -20.64
CA ARG A 110 12.29 -29.36 -20.87
C ARG A 110 12.01 -30.79 -21.32
N GLU A 111 12.63 -31.17 -22.44
CA GLU A 111 12.56 -32.54 -22.99
C GLU A 111 11.11 -33.06 -23.16
N GLY A 112 10.17 -32.18 -23.57
CA GLY A 112 8.77 -32.56 -23.78
C GLY A 112 7.92 -32.70 -22.52
N SER A 113 8.40 -32.22 -21.38
CA SER A 113 7.70 -32.20 -20.08
C SER A 113 7.84 -30.85 -19.38
N LEU A 114 6.98 -30.58 -18.39
CA LEU A 114 7.14 -29.43 -17.50
C LEU A 114 8.03 -29.79 -16.33
N VAL A 115 9.07 -28.99 -16.11
CA VAL A 115 9.97 -29.10 -14.95
C VAL A 115 9.76 -27.88 -14.07
N SER A 116 9.78 -28.10 -12.75
CA SER A 116 9.71 -27.04 -11.74
C SER A 116 11.08 -26.73 -11.17
N GLU A 117 11.39 -25.45 -10.99
CA GLU A 117 12.58 -24.98 -10.29
C GLU A 117 12.20 -23.87 -9.31
N SER A 118 12.95 -23.75 -8.22
CA SER A 118 12.74 -22.72 -7.21
C SER A 118 13.95 -21.81 -7.18
N ALA A 119 13.72 -20.49 -7.23
CA ALA A 119 14.79 -19.50 -7.14
C ALA A 119 14.40 -18.37 -6.20
N GLU A 120 15.40 -17.83 -5.51
CA GLU A 120 15.26 -16.66 -4.65
C GLU A 120 15.43 -15.39 -5.47
N PHE A 121 14.49 -14.48 -5.32
CA PHE A 121 14.50 -13.15 -5.93
C PHE A 121 14.49 -12.09 -4.85
N LEU A 122 15.10 -10.94 -5.16
CA LEU A 122 14.87 -9.74 -4.37
C LEU A 122 13.47 -9.23 -4.70
N SER A 123 12.55 -9.42 -3.76
CA SER A 123 11.14 -9.06 -3.95
C SER A 123 10.98 -7.54 -3.90
N GLY A 124 10.27 -7.02 -4.89
CA GLY A 124 9.88 -5.62 -5.02
C GLY A 124 8.36 -5.47 -5.01
N ILE A 125 7.83 -4.72 -5.98
CA ILE A 125 6.39 -4.76 -6.29
C ILE A 125 6.05 -6.04 -7.04
N MET A 126 4.81 -6.49 -6.94
CA MET A 126 4.36 -7.75 -7.54
C MET A 126 4.62 -7.80 -9.06
N GLU A 127 4.45 -6.67 -9.74
CA GLU A 127 4.73 -6.53 -11.17
C GLU A 127 6.21 -6.76 -11.52
N ASP A 128 7.13 -6.27 -10.69
CA ASP A 128 8.56 -6.48 -10.88
C ASP A 128 8.95 -7.93 -10.58
N ASP A 129 8.34 -8.53 -9.55
CA ASP A 129 8.53 -9.95 -9.22
C ASP A 129 8.07 -10.85 -10.38
N ILE A 130 6.89 -10.58 -10.95
CA ILE A 130 6.39 -11.29 -12.14
C ILE A 130 7.37 -11.13 -13.31
N ARG A 131 7.87 -9.92 -13.55
CA ARG A 131 8.83 -9.66 -14.64
C ARG A 131 10.11 -10.48 -14.46
N GLN A 132 10.64 -10.53 -13.24
CA GLN A 132 11.82 -11.33 -12.90
C GLN A 132 11.56 -12.82 -13.15
N VAL A 133 10.42 -13.33 -12.68
CA VAL A 133 10.03 -14.74 -12.86
C VAL A 133 9.83 -15.10 -14.33
N VAL A 134 9.12 -14.29 -15.12
CA VAL A 134 8.92 -14.54 -16.56
C VAL A 134 10.26 -14.53 -17.31
N THR A 135 11.16 -13.62 -16.95
CA THR A 135 12.52 -13.57 -17.52
C THR A 135 13.31 -14.83 -17.16
N ARG A 136 13.15 -15.33 -15.92
CA ARG A 136 13.76 -16.59 -15.49
C ARG A 136 13.19 -17.79 -16.25
N ILE A 137 11.88 -17.87 -16.46
CA ILE A 137 11.26 -18.94 -17.27
C ILE A 137 11.84 -18.93 -18.69
N LEU A 138 11.87 -17.77 -19.36
CA LEU A 138 12.40 -17.65 -20.72
C LEU A 138 13.86 -18.12 -20.82
N SER A 139 14.71 -17.68 -19.89
CA SER A 139 16.12 -18.10 -19.86
C SER A 139 16.31 -19.58 -19.53
N SER A 140 15.43 -20.18 -18.73
CA SER A 140 15.51 -21.60 -18.35
C SER A 140 15.12 -22.57 -19.46
N THR A 141 14.41 -22.09 -20.49
CA THR A 141 14.06 -22.92 -21.66
C THR A 141 15.29 -23.36 -22.48
N GLY A 142 16.43 -22.68 -22.32
CA GLY A 142 17.67 -22.99 -23.06
C GLY A 142 17.59 -22.82 -24.58
N SER A 143 16.47 -22.31 -25.11
CA SER A 143 16.27 -22.13 -26.54
C SER A 143 16.91 -20.83 -27.00
N GLY A 144 17.80 -20.91 -28.00
CA GLY A 144 18.36 -19.72 -28.65
C GLY A 144 17.29 -18.81 -29.25
N ALA A 145 16.10 -19.34 -29.59
CA ALA A 145 14.97 -18.55 -30.07
C ALA A 145 14.37 -17.62 -29.00
N ALA A 146 14.62 -17.87 -27.70
CA ALA A 146 14.19 -16.99 -26.62
C ALA A 146 15.10 -15.75 -26.46
N ALA A 147 16.26 -15.72 -27.12
CA ALA A 147 17.29 -14.69 -26.91
C ALA A 147 16.81 -13.26 -27.24
N ASP A 148 15.88 -13.12 -28.19
CA ASP A 148 15.30 -11.84 -28.62
C ASP A 148 13.91 -11.57 -28.02
N VAL A 149 13.35 -12.52 -27.28
CA VAL A 149 12.04 -12.37 -26.64
C VAL A 149 12.16 -11.43 -25.45
N ARG A 150 11.30 -10.42 -25.39
CA ARG A 150 11.25 -9.42 -24.32
C ARG A 150 9.82 -9.22 -23.86
N LEU A 151 9.62 -9.16 -22.55
CA LEU A 151 8.37 -8.70 -21.94
C LEU A 151 8.38 -7.16 -21.94
N LEU A 152 7.60 -6.55 -22.82
CA LEU A 152 7.52 -5.10 -22.98
C LEU A 152 6.84 -4.47 -21.77
N ASN A 153 5.63 -4.89 -21.47
CA ASN A 153 4.86 -4.44 -20.32
C ASN A 153 3.96 -5.56 -19.79
N LEU A 154 3.45 -5.33 -18.59
CA LEU A 154 2.49 -6.20 -17.96
C LEU A 154 1.53 -5.36 -17.11
N PHE A 155 0.31 -5.83 -16.98
CA PHE A 155 -0.69 -5.21 -16.11
C PHE A 155 -1.71 -6.25 -15.67
N ARG A 156 -2.49 -5.91 -14.64
CA ARG A 156 -3.47 -6.80 -14.04
C ARG A 156 -4.85 -6.18 -14.11
N SER A 157 -5.85 -7.02 -14.33
CA SER A 157 -7.26 -6.64 -14.25
C SER A 157 -8.02 -7.77 -13.56
N GLY A 158 -8.46 -7.54 -12.33
CA GLY A 158 -9.11 -8.57 -11.51
C GLY A 158 -8.19 -9.78 -11.28
N ASP A 159 -8.62 -10.93 -11.79
CA ASP A 159 -7.93 -12.22 -11.70
C ASP A 159 -7.05 -12.54 -12.93
N THR A 160 -6.97 -11.59 -13.87
CA THR A 160 -6.27 -11.75 -15.15
C THR A 160 -4.97 -10.96 -15.17
N LEU A 161 -3.87 -11.64 -15.50
CA LEU A 161 -2.58 -11.03 -15.82
C LEU A 161 -2.44 -10.88 -17.33
N TYR A 162 -2.07 -9.68 -17.80
CA TYR A 162 -1.76 -9.43 -19.20
C TYR A 162 -0.24 -9.32 -19.34
N LEU A 163 0.34 -10.19 -20.17
CA LEU A 163 1.76 -10.19 -20.49
C LEU A 163 1.92 -9.78 -21.95
N ASN A 164 2.59 -8.65 -22.20
CA ASN A 164 2.81 -8.13 -23.54
C ASN A 164 4.26 -8.33 -23.97
N PHE A 165 4.48 -9.18 -24.97
CA PHE A 165 5.78 -9.48 -25.52
C PHE A 165 6.03 -8.72 -26.83
N ASN A 166 7.28 -8.69 -27.27
CA ASN A 166 7.65 -8.21 -28.60
C ASN A 166 7.42 -9.28 -29.69
N ALA A 167 7.37 -8.86 -30.97
CA ALA A 167 7.17 -9.74 -32.13
C ALA A 167 7.94 -11.08 -32.13
N PRO A 168 9.25 -11.15 -31.76
CA PRO A 168 10.01 -12.40 -31.67
C PRO A 168 9.37 -13.52 -30.83
N PHE A 169 8.47 -13.19 -29.90
CA PHE A 169 7.76 -14.18 -29.11
C PHE A 169 7.00 -15.21 -29.96
N LEU A 170 6.39 -14.80 -31.08
CA LEU A 170 5.69 -15.73 -31.97
C LEU A 170 6.66 -16.69 -32.68
N GLY A 171 7.83 -16.19 -33.06
CA GLY A 171 8.91 -17.01 -33.64
C GLY A 171 9.44 -18.02 -32.63
N PHE A 172 9.61 -17.62 -31.36
CA PHE A 172 9.99 -18.51 -30.27
C PHE A 172 8.99 -19.66 -30.08
N LEU A 173 7.69 -19.37 -30.02
CA LEU A 173 6.66 -20.41 -29.93
C LEU A 173 6.68 -21.32 -31.17
N SER A 174 6.74 -20.72 -32.37
CA SER A 174 6.76 -21.49 -33.63
C SER A 174 7.96 -22.44 -33.72
N ALA A 175 9.13 -22.03 -33.21
CA ALA A 175 10.33 -22.87 -33.18
C ALA A 175 10.18 -24.09 -32.24
N GLY A 176 9.43 -23.96 -31.15
CA GLY A 176 9.10 -25.10 -30.27
C GLY A 176 7.99 -26.00 -30.83
N GLY A 177 7.16 -25.49 -31.74
CA GLY A 177 5.98 -26.18 -32.23
C GLY A 177 4.85 -26.24 -31.20
N ALA A 178 3.72 -26.86 -31.58
CA ALA A 178 2.48 -26.82 -30.78
C ALA A 178 2.63 -27.42 -29.38
N LYS A 179 3.31 -28.57 -29.26
CA LYS A 179 3.47 -29.26 -27.96
C LYS A 179 4.31 -28.45 -26.98
N GLU A 180 5.52 -28.05 -27.37
CA GLU A 180 6.40 -27.27 -26.48
C GLU A 180 5.84 -25.89 -26.18
N SER A 181 5.17 -25.26 -27.16
CA SER A 181 4.46 -24.00 -26.94
C SER A 181 3.34 -24.14 -25.91
N ALA A 182 2.54 -25.21 -26.00
CA ALA A 182 1.48 -25.46 -25.03
C ALA A 182 2.05 -25.69 -23.63
N LEU A 183 3.17 -26.43 -23.51
CA LEU A 183 3.86 -26.61 -22.24
C LEU A 183 4.40 -25.28 -21.70
N PHE A 184 5.04 -24.45 -22.54
CA PHE A 184 5.52 -23.12 -22.13
C PHE A 184 4.39 -22.25 -21.58
N ILE A 185 3.30 -22.12 -22.33
CA ILE A 185 2.15 -21.29 -21.92
C ILE A 185 1.53 -21.84 -20.63
N THR A 186 1.38 -23.16 -20.52
CA THR A 186 0.88 -23.83 -19.31
C THR A 186 1.79 -23.57 -18.12
N GLY A 187 3.11 -23.69 -18.29
CA GLY A 187 4.10 -23.44 -17.24
C GLY A 187 4.08 -21.99 -16.74
N VAL A 188 3.94 -21.03 -17.65
CA VAL A 188 3.75 -19.62 -17.27
C VAL A 188 2.46 -19.45 -16.47
N VAL A 189 1.32 -19.95 -16.95
CA VAL A 189 0.02 -19.80 -16.26
C VAL A 189 0.07 -20.45 -14.88
N GLN A 190 0.63 -21.66 -14.78
CA GLN A 190 0.80 -22.38 -13.52
C GLN A 190 1.65 -21.56 -12.54
N THR A 191 2.82 -21.11 -12.98
CA THR A 191 3.72 -20.26 -12.19
C THR A 191 2.99 -19.02 -11.68
N MET A 192 2.22 -18.34 -12.55
CA MET A 192 1.53 -17.12 -12.15
C MET A 192 0.44 -17.41 -11.10
N SER A 193 -0.33 -18.48 -11.31
CA SER A 193 -1.44 -18.84 -10.43
C SER A 193 -1.00 -19.31 -9.03
N GLU A 194 0.14 -19.99 -8.94
CA GLU A 194 0.62 -20.54 -7.67
C GLU A 194 1.34 -19.48 -6.82
N ASN A 195 2.05 -18.54 -7.45
CA ASN A 195 2.90 -17.59 -6.73
C ASN A 195 2.22 -16.23 -6.47
N PHE A 196 1.24 -15.83 -7.29
CA PHE A 196 0.75 -14.45 -7.30
C PHE A 196 -0.77 -14.35 -7.19
N SER A 197 -1.29 -14.30 -5.96
CA SER A 197 -2.73 -14.06 -5.72
C SER A 197 -3.13 -12.61 -6.07
N PRO A 198 -4.29 -12.37 -6.71
CA PRO A 198 -5.36 -13.31 -7.07
C PRO A 198 -5.32 -13.78 -8.54
N ILE A 199 -4.14 -13.84 -9.17
CA ILE A 199 -4.02 -14.21 -10.59
C ILE A 199 -4.43 -15.67 -10.76
N VAL A 200 -5.38 -15.94 -11.66
CA VAL A 200 -5.79 -17.31 -12.02
C VAL A 200 -5.70 -17.59 -13.51
N GLN A 201 -5.55 -16.54 -14.32
CA GLN A 201 -5.48 -16.63 -15.76
C GLN A 201 -4.51 -15.59 -16.33
N VAL A 202 -3.90 -15.94 -17.46
CA VAL A 202 -2.89 -15.11 -18.13
C VAL A 202 -3.30 -14.90 -19.58
N ARG A 203 -3.32 -13.64 -20.02
CA ARG A 203 -3.52 -13.27 -21.42
C ARG A 203 -2.21 -12.81 -22.03
N PHE A 204 -1.88 -13.39 -23.17
CA PHE A 204 -0.65 -13.10 -23.90
C PHE A 204 -0.96 -12.12 -25.03
N LEU A 205 -0.21 -11.02 -25.06
CA LEU A 205 -0.26 -9.99 -26.10
C LEU A 205 1.09 -9.94 -26.81
N VAL A 206 1.08 -9.55 -28.07
CA VAL A 206 2.30 -9.27 -28.83
C VAL A 206 2.17 -7.88 -29.46
N ASP A 207 3.13 -7.01 -29.15
CA ASP A 207 3.13 -5.60 -29.54
C ASP A 207 1.81 -4.88 -29.20
N GLY A 208 1.25 -5.22 -28.04
CA GLY A 208 0.00 -4.66 -27.52
C GLY A 208 -1.27 -5.20 -28.18
N LYS A 209 -1.17 -6.20 -29.06
CA LYS A 209 -2.30 -6.78 -29.81
C LYS A 209 -2.58 -8.22 -29.40
N GLU A 210 -3.85 -8.56 -29.45
CA GLU A 210 -4.32 -9.95 -29.37
C GLU A 210 -3.92 -10.70 -30.64
N GLN A 211 -3.56 -11.97 -30.49
CA GLN A 211 -3.09 -12.79 -31.60
C GLN A 211 -4.18 -13.73 -32.09
N GLN A 212 -4.38 -13.76 -33.40
CA GLN A 212 -5.35 -14.63 -34.07
C GLN A 212 -4.61 -15.49 -35.11
N GLY A 213 -4.75 -16.81 -35.03
CA GLY A 213 -4.40 -17.76 -36.10
C GLY A 213 -2.90 -17.94 -36.45
N ASN A 214 -1.99 -17.12 -35.90
CA ASN A 214 -0.57 -17.12 -36.29
C ASN A 214 0.38 -17.79 -35.29
N ALA A 215 -0.13 -18.23 -34.13
CA ALA A 215 0.65 -18.94 -33.12
C ALA A 215 0.34 -20.45 -33.20
N PRO A 216 1.32 -21.32 -32.88
CA PRO A 216 1.10 -22.77 -32.84
C PRO A 216 0.13 -23.22 -31.72
N VAL A 217 -0.27 -22.29 -30.86
CA VAL A 217 -1.28 -22.43 -29.81
C VAL A 217 -2.22 -21.23 -29.86
N ASP A 218 -3.47 -21.42 -29.46
CA ASP A 218 -4.45 -20.32 -29.48
C ASP A 218 -4.17 -19.29 -28.38
N LEU A 219 -3.65 -18.13 -28.75
CA LEU A 219 -3.40 -17.01 -27.83
C LEU A 219 -4.52 -15.96 -27.85
N SER A 220 -5.61 -16.21 -28.58
CA SER A 220 -6.72 -15.24 -28.70
C SER A 220 -7.50 -15.11 -27.40
N VAL A 221 -7.46 -16.13 -26.53
CA VAL A 221 -8.20 -16.18 -25.26
C VAL A 221 -7.26 -16.14 -24.04
N PRO A 222 -7.74 -15.67 -22.87
CA PRO A 222 -7.02 -15.85 -21.62
C PRO A 222 -6.81 -17.33 -21.31
N TRP A 223 -5.58 -17.70 -20.96
CA TRP A 223 -5.22 -19.05 -20.57
C TRP A 223 -5.40 -19.27 -19.08
N ARG A 224 -5.99 -20.41 -18.74
CA ARG A 224 -6.32 -20.81 -17.38
C ARG A 224 -6.12 -22.31 -17.23
N LEU A 225 -5.59 -22.74 -16.09
CA LEU A 225 -5.55 -24.17 -15.76
C LEU A 225 -6.95 -24.71 -15.38
N PRO A 226 -7.29 -25.95 -15.76
CA PRO A 226 -8.48 -26.61 -15.27
C PRO A 226 -8.55 -26.55 -13.75
N ARG A 227 -9.71 -26.22 -13.18
CA ARG A 227 -9.92 -26.34 -11.74
C ARG A 227 -9.98 -27.83 -11.41
N ALA A 228 -9.16 -28.26 -10.45
CA ALA A 228 -9.31 -29.57 -9.82
C ALA A 228 -10.63 -29.63 -9.03
#